data_AF-A0A7X1ZIF2-F1
#
_entry.id   AF-A0A7X1ZIF2-F1
#
_cell.length_a   1.000
_cell.length_b   1.000
_cell.length_c   1.000
_cell.angle_alpha   90.00
_cell.angle_beta   90.00
_cell.angle_gamma   90.00
#
_symmetry.space_group_name_H-M   'P 1'
#
loop_
_entity.id
_entity.type
_entity.pdbx_description
1 polymer ?
#
loop_
_entity_poly.entity_id
_entity_poly.type
_entity_poly.pdbx_seq_one_letter_code
_entity_poly.pdbx_strand_id
1 'polypeptide(L)'
;MMEDLEKLQDFEKTRRKLKLPVDIRPCIVSLLDADNPAASENINPFIIACELARVGKEPERIEQILNSLYISPSRLRGILKSLITKDYKYYCPNLEERGLCLYDDHKDCWWWSGSPAKNKKGWEEKDFYRHHWPERLRRTEECLYRAIRAIEIRKGWQPGSRLFVTWDKLYQESRISRDTIGKKLQLLKDIGLIKYIPGKRRVKGSRVKASEVTRIIPIPKPSNSQDTEQP
;
A
#
# COMPACT_ATOMS: atom_id res chain seq x y z
N MET A 1 -8.27 -21.12 -10.19
CA MET A 1 -6.91 -21.51 -9.73
C MET A 1 -5.85 -21.47 -10.84
N MET A 2 -6.00 -22.16 -11.98
CA MET A 2 -5.03 -22.03 -13.10
C MET A 2 -5.16 -20.68 -13.83
N GLU A 3 -6.39 -20.24 -14.06
CA GLU A 3 -6.72 -18.93 -14.67
C GLU A 3 -6.18 -17.73 -13.88
N ASP A 4 -6.18 -17.81 -12.55
CA ASP A 4 -5.71 -16.72 -11.68
C ASP A 4 -4.19 -16.58 -11.73
N LEU A 5 -3.47 -17.69 -11.91
CA LEU A 5 -2.02 -17.72 -12.04
C LEU A 5 -1.56 -17.09 -13.37
N GLU A 6 -2.27 -17.36 -14.46
CA GLU A 6 -2.00 -16.75 -15.77
C GLU A 6 -2.27 -15.25 -15.74
N LYS A 7 -3.41 -14.81 -15.19
CA LYS A 7 -3.74 -13.40 -15.00
C LYS A 7 -2.68 -12.65 -14.18
N LEU A 8 -2.11 -13.29 -13.15
CA LEU A 8 -1.06 -12.70 -12.33
C LEU A 8 0.30 -12.62 -13.04
N GLN A 9 0.62 -13.58 -13.92
CA GLN A 9 1.85 -13.55 -14.72
C GLN A 9 1.79 -12.45 -15.78
N ASP A 10 0.65 -12.32 -16.47
CA ASP A 10 0.42 -11.26 -17.45
C ASP A 10 0.43 -9.88 -16.79
N PHE A 11 -0.19 -9.74 -15.62
CA PHE A 11 -0.06 -8.54 -14.79
C PHE A 11 1.40 -8.18 -14.51
N GLU A 12 2.22 -9.13 -14.02
CA GLU A 12 3.62 -8.86 -13.70
C GLU A 12 4.45 -8.47 -14.93
N LYS A 13 4.14 -9.05 -16.10
CA LYS A 13 4.77 -8.74 -17.38
C LYS A 13 4.42 -7.31 -17.82
N THR A 14 3.14 -6.95 -17.85
CA THR A 14 2.67 -5.61 -18.26
C THR A 14 3.12 -4.54 -17.27
N ARG A 15 3.08 -4.81 -15.95
CA ARG A 15 3.59 -3.92 -14.90
C ARG A 15 5.07 -3.57 -15.13
N ARG A 16 5.90 -4.56 -15.49
CA ARG A 16 7.33 -4.35 -15.78
C ARG A 16 7.53 -3.56 -17.07
N LYS A 17 6.81 -3.89 -18.15
CA LYS A 17 6.83 -3.16 -19.43
C LYS A 17 6.56 -1.66 -19.21
N LEU A 18 5.55 -1.35 -18.40
CA LEU A 18 5.13 0.02 -18.10
C LEU A 18 5.95 0.70 -16.97
N LYS A 19 6.95 0.02 -16.40
CA LYS A 19 7.77 0.51 -15.27
C LYS A 19 6.91 1.02 -14.10
N LEU A 20 5.83 0.29 -13.82
CA LEU A 20 4.88 0.62 -12.77
C LEU A 20 5.33 0.03 -11.42
N PRO A 21 5.10 0.75 -10.31
CA PRO A 21 5.43 0.28 -8.96
C PRO A 21 4.75 -1.06 -8.65
N VAL A 22 5.34 -1.84 -7.74
CA VAL A 22 4.83 -3.18 -7.35
C VAL A 22 3.47 -3.10 -6.67
N ASP A 23 3.14 -1.97 -6.08
CA ASP A 23 1.91 -1.72 -5.34
C ASP A 23 0.77 -1.17 -6.19
N ILE A 24 0.95 -1.05 -7.52
CA ILE A 24 -0.13 -0.63 -8.41
C ILE A 24 -1.21 -1.72 -8.50
N ARG A 25 -2.47 -1.29 -8.52
CA ARG A 25 -3.60 -2.18 -8.74
C ARG A 25 -3.51 -2.93 -10.07
N PRO A 26 -3.72 -4.26 -10.06
CA PRO A 26 -3.77 -5.05 -11.29
C PRO A 26 -4.82 -4.59 -12.28
N CYS A 27 -6.02 -4.20 -11.83
CA CYS A 27 -7.07 -3.66 -12.69
C CYS A 27 -6.64 -2.37 -13.42
N ILE A 28 -5.74 -1.58 -12.84
CA ILE A 28 -5.19 -0.36 -13.47
C ILE A 28 -4.11 -0.71 -14.49
N VAL A 29 -3.32 -1.77 -14.24
CA VAL A 29 -2.39 -2.30 -15.24
C VAL A 29 -3.15 -2.85 -16.44
N SER A 30 -4.23 -3.60 -16.21
CA SER A 30 -5.10 -4.12 -17.27
C SER A 30 -5.77 -3.02 -18.11
N LEU A 31 -6.07 -1.86 -17.51
CA LEU A 31 -6.58 -0.68 -18.22
C LEU A 31 -5.51 0.07 -19.02
N LEU A 32 -4.24 -0.06 -18.61
CA LEU A 32 -3.10 0.51 -19.32
C LEU A 32 -2.53 -0.44 -20.38
N ASP A 33 -3.03 -1.68 -20.44
CA ASP A 33 -2.62 -2.65 -21.43
C ASP A 33 -3.38 -2.42 -22.73
N ALA A 34 -2.67 -1.96 -23.76
CA ALA A 34 -3.24 -1.68 -25.07
C ALA A 34 -3.78 -2.96 -25.75
N ASP A 35 -3.32 -4.13 -25.32
CA ASP A 35 -3.71 -5.43 -25.86
C ASP A 35 -5.02 -5.96 -25.22
N ASN A 36 -5.59 -5.25 -24.23
CA ASN A 36 -6.83 -5.63 -23.55
C ASN A 36 -8.07 -4.98 -24.22
N PRO A 37 -8.98 -5.76 -24.84
CA PRO A 37 -10.19 -5.23 -25.49
C PRO A 37 -11.12 -4.48 -24.52
N ALA A 38 -11.14 -4.87 -23.24
CA ALA A 38 -11.91 -4.20 -22.21
C ALA A 38 -11.32 -2.83 -21.82
N ALA A 39 -10.07 -2.55 -22.18
CA ALA A 39 -9.47 -1.23 -22.02
C ALA A 39 -9.99 -0.24 -23.06
N SER A 40 -10.24 -0.63 -24.31
CA SER A 40 -10.54 0.32 -25.40
C SER A 40 -11.89 1.05 -25.30
N GLU A 41 -12.90 0.51 -24.61
CA GLU A 41 -14.28 1.04 -24.74
C GLU A 41 -14.68 2.17 -23.77
N ASN A 42 -13.95 2.41 -22.68
CA ASN A 42 -14.21 3.58 -21.80
C ASN A 42 -13.16 3.62 -20.68
N ILE A 43 -11.90 3.85 -21.05
CA ILE A 43 -10.84 4.11 -20.09
C ILE A 43 -11.29 5.28 -19.22
N ASN A 44 -11.45 5.05 -17.91
CA ASN A 44 -11.64 6.15 -16.97
C ASN A 44 -10.25 6.68 -16.58
N PRO A 45 -9.75 7.73 -17.25
CA PRO A 45 -8.36 8.13 -17.10
C PRO A 45 -8.11 8.78 -15.75
N PHE A 46 -9.17 9.24 -15.09
CA PHE A 46 -9.11 9.76 -13.74
C PHE A 46 -8.75 8.67 -12.73
N ILE A 47 -9.29 7.46 -12.86
CA ILE A 47 -8.95 6.34 -11.96
C ILE A 47 -7.47 5.97 -12.11
N ILE A 48 -6.99 5.91 -13.36
CA ILE A 48 -5.58 5.65 -13.67
C ILE A 48 -4.71 6.74 -13.03
N ALA A 49 -5.08 8.01 -13.22
CA ALA A 49 -4.34 9.15 -12.69
C ALA A 49 -4.28 9.13 -11.15
N CYS A 50 -5.41 8.87 -10.50
CA CYS A 50 -5.49 8.74 -9.04
C CYS A 50 -4.64 7.58 -8.53
N GLU A 51 -4.63 6.45 -9.23
CA GLU A 51 -3.78 5.32 -8.84
C GLU A 51 -2.29 5.64 -9.01
N LEU A 52 -1.90 6.22 -10.14
CA LEU A 52 -0.52 6.59 -10.41
C LEU A 52 -0.01 7.60 -9.36
N ALA A 53 -0.84 8.59 -9.01
CA ALA A 53 -0.56 9.53 -7.93
C ALA A 53 -0.45 8.82 -6.57
N ARG A 54 -1.34 7.87 -6.26
CA ARG A 54 -1.31 7.07 -5.02
C ARG A 54 -0.02 6.27 -4.88
N VAL A 55 0.52 5.72 -5.97
CA VAL A 55 1.79 4.98 -5.98
C VAL A 55 3.02 5.90 -6.12
N GLY A 56 2.84 7.22 -5.95
CA GLY A 56 3.93 8.19 -5.88
C GLY A 56 4.54 8.56 -7.24
N LYS A 57 3.77 8.51 -8.33
CA LYS A 57 4.23 9.10 -9.61
C LYS A 57 4.01 10.61 -9.60
N GLU A 58 5.01 11.32 -10.10
CA GLU A 58 4.94 12.77 -10.29
C GLU A 58 3.93 13.15 -11.39
N PRO A 59 3.29 14.33 -11.28
CA PRO A 59 2.28 14.79 -12.23
C PRO A 59 2.71 14.74 -13.70
N GLU A 60 3.96 15.12 -14.01
CA GLU A 60 4.51 15.10 -15.37
C GLU A 60 4.54 13.68 -15.95
N ARG A 61 4.83 12.69 -15.10
CA ARG A 61 4.85 11.29 -15.51
C ARG A 61 3.45 10.74 -15.69
N ILE A 62 2.50 11.17 -14.86
CA ILE A 62 1.09 10.83 -15.00
C ILE A 62 0.57 11.39 -16.32
N GLU A 63 0.87 12.65 -16.62
CA GLU A 63 0.50 13.32 -17.86
C GLU A 63 1.02 12.56 -19.09
N GLN A 64 2.31 12.18 -19.10
CA GLN A 64 2.90 11.38 -20.18
C GLN A 64 2.15 10.05 -20.42
N ILE A 65 1.81 9.34 -19.34
CA ILE A 65 1.09 8.07 -19.43
C ILE A 65 -0.33 8.30 -19.97
N LEU A 66 -1.02 9.31 -19.46
CA LEU A 66 -2.38 9.64 -19.89
C LEU A 66 -2.44 10.12 -21.34
N ASN A 67 -1.44 10.88 -21.81
CA ASN A 67 -1.36 11.30 -23.21
C ASN A 67 -1.28 10.12 -24.19
N SER A 68 -0.68 8.99 -23.78
CA SER A 68 -0.65 7.77 -24.60
C SER A 68 -2.02 7.08 -24.76
N LEU A 69 -3.02 7.52 -23.98
CA LEU A 69 -4.39 7.00 -24.01
C LEU A 69 -5.34 7.89 -24.84
N TYR A 70 -4.80 8.81 -25.65
CA TYR A 70 -5.56 9.69 -26.55
C TYR A 70 -6.66 10.53 -25.88
N ILE A 71 -6.43 10.97 -24.64
CA ILE A 71 -7.39 11.78 -23.88
C ILE A 71 -7.36 13.24 -24.37
N SER A 72 -8.52 13.90 -24.40
CA SER A 72 -8.59 15.30 -24.78
C SER A 72 -7.82 16.22 -23.80
N PRO A 73 -7.13 17.28 -24.29
CA PRO A 73 -6.34 18.17 -23.44
C PRO A 73 -7.12 18.90 -22.34
N SER A 74 -8.43 19.18 -22.53
CA SER A 74 -9.25 19.80 -21.48
C SER A 74 -9.52 18.84 -20.33
N ARG A 75 -9.84 17.58 -20.65
CA ARG A 75 -10.08 16.52 -19.67
C ARG A 75 -8.80 16.19 -18.90
N LEU A 76 -7.67 16.10 -19.59
CA LEU A 76 -6.36 15.89 -18.97
C LEU A 76 -6.03 16.98 -17.94
N ARG A 77 -6.18 18.26 -18.32
CA ARG A 77 -5.97 19.39 -17.39
C ARG A 77 -6.88 19.34 -16.17
N GLY A 78 -8.15 18.98 -16.36
CA GLY A 78 -9.10 18.78 -15.24
C GLY A 78 -8.63 17.71 -14.27
N ILE A 79 -8.20 16.55 -14.79
CA ILE A 79 -7.66 15.44 -14.00
C ILE A 79 -6.42 15.88 -13.21
N LEU A 80 -5.43 16.49 -13.87
CA LEU A 80 -4.19 16.93 -13.22
C LEU A 80 -4.45 18.01 -12.15
N LYS A 81 -5.36 18.95 -12.42
CA LYS A 81 -5.76 19.97 -11.44
C LYS A 81 -6.35 19.31 -10.18
N SER A 82 -7.26 18.35 -10.33
CA SER A 82 -7.83 17.60 -9.21
C SER A 82 -6.77 16.82 -8.43
N LEU A 83 -5.77 16.24 -9.11
CA LEU A 83 -4.66 15.55 -8.44
C LEU A 83 -3.82 16.49 -7.57
N ILE A 84 -3.48 17.67 -8.11
CA ILE A 84 -2.68 18.69 -7.41
C ILE A 84 -3.43 19.23 -6.19
N THR A 85 -4.72 19.56 -6.35
CA THR A 85 -5.54 20.08 -5.24
C THR A 85 -5.91 19.01 -4.22
N LYS A 86 -5.65 17.73 -4.52
CA LYS A 86 -6.06 16.56 -3.72
C LYS A 86 -7.56 16.54 -3.42
N ASP A 87 -8.35 17.16 -4.28
CA ASP A 87 -9.79 17.25 -4.13
C ASP A 87 -10.49 16.22 -5.02
N TYR A 88 -10.38 14.96 -4.60
CA TYR A 88 -11.02 13.84 -5.28
C TYR A 88 -11.47 12.76 -4.30
N LYS A 89 -12.61 12.14 -4.61
CA LYS A 89 -13.05 10.89 -3.99
C LYS A 89 -12.56 9.75 -4.87
N TYR A 90 -11.78 8.87 -4.27
CA TYR A 90 -11.30 7.67 -4.94
C TYR A 90 -12.46 6.68 -5.08
N TYR A 91 -12.88 6.40 -6.31
CA TYR A 91 -13.96 5.46 -6.63
C TYR A 91 -13.56 4.59 -7.82
N CYS A 92 -13.98 3.32 -7.81
CA CYS A 92 -13.84 2.37 -8.91
C CYS A 92 -15.20 2.06 -9.55
N PRO A 93 -15.81 3.03 -10.26
CA PRO A 93 -17.10 2.80 -10.90
C PRO A 93 -17.00 1.65 -11.91
N ASN A 94 -17.83 0.63 -11.71
CA ASN A 94 -18.18 -0.39 -12.69
C ASN A 94 -16.98 -1.21 -13.22
N LEU A 95 -15.90 -1.37 -12.44
CA LEU A 95 -14.78 -2.23 -12.83
C LEU A 95 -15.09 -3.73 -12.68
N GLU A 96 -15.97 -4.09 -11.74
CA GLU A 96 -16.49 -5.45 -11.57
C GLU A 96 -17.34 -5.91 -12.75
N GLU A 97 -18.35 -5.12 -13.10
CA GLU A 97 -19.29 -5.42 -14.20
C GLU A 97 -18.56 -5.59 -15.54
N ARG A 98 -17.33 -5.07 -15.64
CA ARG A 98 -16.46 -5.14 -16.81
C ARG A 98 -15.41 -6.27 -16.75
N GLY A 99 -15.41 -7.08 -15.70
CA GLY A 99 -14.45 -8.18 -15.52
C GLY A 99 -12.99 -7.71 -15.34
N LEU A 100 -12.78 -6.43 -15.01
CA LEU A 100 -11.45 -5.84 -14.82
C LEU A 100 -10.96 -5.97 -13.38
N CYS A 101 -11.86 -6.21 -12.43
CA CYS A 101 -11.51 -6.54 -11.05
C CYS A 101 -10.94 -7.96 -10.96
N LEU A 102 -9.93 -8.12 -10.10
CA LEU A 102 -9.40 -9.44 -9.71
C LEU A 102 -10.31 -10.19 -8.72
N TYR A 103 -11.32 -9.50 -8.17
CA TYR A 103 -12.23 -10.02 -7.16
C TYR A 103 -13.65 -9.95 -7.71
N ASP A 104 -14.48 -10.92 -7.30
CA ASP A 104 -15.87 -11.02 -7.74
C ASP A 104 -16.77 -9.94 -7.11
N ASP A 105 -16.37 -9.36 -5.96
CA ASP A 105 -17.04 -8.23 -5.28
C ASP A 105 -16.00 -7.15 -4.89
N HIS A 106 -16.30 -5.87 -5.12
CA HIS A 106 -15.45 -4.72 -4.75
C HIS A 106 -15.23 -4.64 -3.25
N LYS A 107 -16.17 -5.17 -2.44
CA LYS A 107 -16.02 -5.25 -0.99
C LYS A 107 -14.86 -6.15 -0.59
N ASP A 108 -14.56 -7.17 -1.40
CA ASP A 108 -13.42 -8.07 -1.21
C ASP A 108 -12.13 -7.50 -1.81
N CYS A 109 -12.24 -6.46 -2.64
CA CYS A 109 -11.10 -5.72 -3.14
C CYS A 109 -10.40 -5.00 -1.99
N TRP A 110 -9.22 -5.49 -1.61
CA TRP A 110 -8.41 -4.88 -0.57
C TRP A 110 -8.04 -3.40 -0.89
N TRP A 111 -7.90 -3.03 -2.16
CA TRP A 111 -7.69 -1.62 -2.52
C TRP A 111 -8.91 -0.72 -2.36
N TRP A 112 -10.12 -1.29 -2.29
CA TRP A 112 -11.37 -0.60 -2.02
C TRP A 112 -11.60 -0.41 -0.51
N SER A 113 -11.47 -1.48 0.27
CA SER A 113 -11.55 -1.45 1.74
C SER A 113 -10.44 -0.62 2.41
N GLY A 114 -9.34 -0.37 1.70
CA GLY A 114 -8.23 0.49 2.12
C GLY A 114 -8.36 1.98 1.78
N SER A 115 -9.47 2.46 1.21
CA SER A 115 -9.74 3.90 1.04
C SER A 115 -10.75 4.40 2.10
N PRO A 116 -10.30 4.91 3.27
CA PRO A 116 -11.19 5.58 4.19
C PRO A 116 -11.59 6.94 3.59
N ALA A 117 -12.90 7.18 3.60
CA ALA A 117 -13.46 8.53 3.55
C ALA A 117 -12.69 9.45 4.50
N LYS A 118 -12.47 10.71 4.10
CA LYS A 118 -11.73 11.79 4.80
C LYS A 118 -12.05 11.98 6.31
N ASN A 119 -12.99 11.22 6.89
CA ASN A 119 -13.64 11.47 8.17
C ASN A 119 -13.59 10.32 9.19
N LYS A 120 -12.68 9.33 9.13
CA LYS A 120 -12.44 8.48 10.31
C LYS A 120 -11.64 9.27 11.37
N LYS A 121 -12.36 10.13 12.11
CA LYS A 121 -11.95 10.64 13.43
C LYS A 121 -11.51 9.44 14.27
N GLY A 122 -10.21 9.29 14.55
CA GLY A 122 -9.70 8.14 15.30
C GLY A 122 -8.24 7.77 15.03
N TRP A 123 -7.53 8.52 14.20
CA TRP A 123 -6.08 8.37 14.06
C TRP A 123 -5.37 9.66 14.45
N GLU A 124 -4.89 9.73 15.69
CA GLU A 124 -3.87 10.70 16.07
C GLU A 124 -2.59 9.95 16.43
N GLU A 125 -1.46 10.31 15.83
CA GLU A 125 -0.14 9.79 16.24
C GLU A 125 0.15 10.06 17.72
N LYS A 126 -0.47 11.12 18.26
CA LYS A 126 -0.49 11.42 19.69
C LYS A 126 -0.97 10.24 20.52
N ASP A 127 -1.83 9.36 20.01
CA ASP A 127 -2.31 8.19 20.74
C ASP A 127 -1.18 7.20 21.06
N PHE A 128 -0.13 7.11 20.23
CA PHE A 128 1.04 6.27 20.55
C PHE A 128 1.73 6.73 21.83
N TYR A 129 1.91 8.04 21.97
CA TYR A 129 2.54 8.67 23.13
C TYR A 129 1.57 8.77 24.31
N ARG A 130 0.30 9.11 24.06
CA ARG A 130 -0.77 9.20 25.07
C ARG A 130 -1.07 7.86 25.72
N HIS A 131 -0.86 6.75 25.01
CA HIS A 131 -0.99 5.40 25.55
C HIS A 131 0.31 4.87 26.17
N HIS A 132 1.34 5.71 26.31
CA HIS A 132 2.62 5.37 26.94
C HIS A 132 3.34 4.16 26.31
N TRP A 133 3.13 3.91 25.01
CA TRP A 133 3.82 2.83 24.31
C TRP A 133 5.35 2.96 24.32
N PRO A 134 5.97 4.16 24.18
CA PRO A 134 7.41 4.30 24.27
C PRO A 134 8.02 3.78 25.59
N GLU A 135 7.27 3.83 26.69
CA GLU A 135 7.73 3.34 28.01
C GLU A 135 7.65 1.81 28.10
N ARG A 136 6.75 1.18 27.33
CA ARG A 136 6.53 -0.28 27.32
C ARG A 136 7.34 -1.02 26.26
N LEU A 137 7.88 -0.29 25.28
CA LEU A 137 8.70 -0.84 24.21
C LEU A 137 10.18 -0.62 24.52
N ARG A 138 11.04 -1.58 24.18
CA ARG A 138 12.47 -1.29 24.09
C ARG A 138 12.70 -0.38 22.90
N ARG A 139 13.77 0.42 22.98
CA ARG A 139 14.18 1.36 21.92
C ARG A 139 14.16 0.76 20.52
N THR A 140 14.55 -0.51 20.37
CA THR A 140 14.51 -1.19 19.06
C THR A 140 13.09 -1.46 18.55
N GLU A 141 12.15 -1.85 19.40
CA GLU A 141 10.77 -2.04 18.94
C GLU A 141 10.13 -0.70 18.56
N GLU A 142 10.38 0.35 19.35
CA GLU A 142 9.91 1.70 19.06
C GLU A 142 10.46 2.21 17.71
N CYS A 143 11.78 2.11 17.50
CA CYS A 143 12.41 2.50 16.24
C CYS A 143 11.83 1.74 15.04
N LEU A 144 11.53 0.45 15.20
CA LEU A 144 10.93 -0.35 14.13
C LEU A 144 9.47 0.06 13.84
N TYR A 145 8.68 0.30 14.88
CA TYR A 145 7.30 0.80 14.72
C TYR A 145 7.28 2.16 14.00
N ARG A 146 8.17 3.07 14.40
CA ARG A 146 8.33 4.39 13.75
C ARG A 146 8.85 4.27 12.32
N ALA A 147 9.72 3.30 12.03
CA ALA A 147 10.18 3.03 10.68
C ALA A 147 9.04 2.57 9.76
N ILE A 148 8.15 1.69 10.22
CA ILE A 148 6.95 1.28 9.46
C ILE A 148 6.13 2.51 9.07
N ARG A 149 5.85 3.40 10.03
CA ARG A 149 5.16 4.68 9.77
C ARG A 149 5.91 5.56 8.76
N ALA A 150 7.22 5.72 8.93
CA ALA A 150 8.03 6.55 8.04
C ALA A 150 7.96 6.04 6.59
N ILE A 151 7.90 4.71 6.40
CA ILE A 151 7.74 4.10 5.08
C ILE A 151 6.35 4.36 4.52
N GLU A 152 5.30 4.23 5.33
CA GLU A 152 3.93 4.58 4.89
C GLU A 152 3.89 6.04 4.40
N ILE A 153 4.40 6.98 5.21
CA ILE A 153 4.40 8.42 4.88
C ILE A 153 5.17 8.70 3.59
N ARG A 154 6.39 8.17 3.44
CA ARG A 154 7.19 8.42 2.24
C ARG A 154 6.59 7.82 0.98
N LYS A 155 5.80 6.76 1.11
CA LYS A 155 5.07 6.19 -0.02
C LYS A 155 3.71 6.87 -0.27
N GLY A 156 3.35 7.88 0.53
CA GLY A 156 2.01 8.48 0.48
C GLY A 156 0.91 7.52 0.90
N TRP A 157 1.26 6.43 1.59
CA TRP A 157 0.33 5.42 2.05
C TRP A 157 -0.33 5.86 3.35
N GLN A 158 -1.55 5.38 3.54
CA GLN A 158 -2.32 5.75 4.70
C GLN A 158 -1.89 4.97 5.94
N PRO A 159 -2.09 5.54 7.14
CA PRO A 159 -1.82 4.83 8.39
C PRO A 159 -2.55 3.49 8.47
N GLY A 160 -1.82 2.41 8.77
CA GLY A 160 -2.41 1.08 8.87
C GLY A 160 -2.71 0.45 7.51
N SER A 161 -2.18 1.00 6.43
CA SER A 161 -2.14 0.30 5.15
C SER A 161 -1.26 -0.95 5.28
N ARG A 162 -1.66 -2.02 4.62
CA ARG A 162 -0.85 -3.25 4.60
C ARG A 162 0.39 -3.02 3.73
N LEU A 163 1.54 -3.10 4.35
CA LEU A 163 2.84 -2.73 3.81
C LEU A 163 3.68 -3.96 3.48
N PHE A 164 3.95 -4.13 2.19
CA PHE A 164 4.99 -5.05 1.72
C PHE A 164 6.35 -4.36 1.76
N VAL A 165 7.23 -4.83 2.64
CA VAL A 165 8.52 -4.18 2.91
C VAL A 165 9.64 -5.18 3.02
N THR A 166 10.75 -4.87 2.35
CA THR A 166 11.99 -5.65 2.48
C THR A 166 12.67 -5.36 3.81
N TRP A 167 13.34 -6.36 4.38
CA TRP A 167 14.12 -6.16 5.60
C TRP A 167 15.24 -5.13 5.40
N ASP A 168 15.78 -4.99 4.18
CA ASP A 168 16.71 -3.90 3.84
C ASP A 168 16.09 -2.53 4.02
N LYS A 169 14.85 -2.35 3.58
CA LYS A 169 14.15 -1.07 3.72
C LYS A 169 13.87 -0.78 5.19
N LEU A 170 13.41 -1.77 5.95
CA LEU A 170 13.23 -1.62 7.40
C LEU A 170 14.55 -1.30 8.11
N TYR A 171 15.67 -1.92 7.72
CA TYR A 171 17.00 -1.60 8.24
C TYR A 171 17.40 -0.15 7.94
N GLN A 172 17.22 0.32 6.70
CA GLN A 172 17.55 1.70 6.32
C GLN A 172 16.81 2.74 7.16
N GLU A 173 15.55 2.47 7.48
CA GLU A 173 14.70 3.40 8.23
C GLU A 173 14.86 3.29 9.75
N SER A 174 15.00 2.07 10.28
CA SER A 174 15.07 1.83 11.73
C SER A 174 16.48 1.77 12.29
N ARG A 175 17.49 1.54 11.44
CA ARG A 175 18.87 1.22 11.80
C ARG A 175 19.04 -0.03 12.68
N ILE A 176 18.03 -0.91 12.68
CA ILE A 176 18.05 -2.17 13.42
C ILE A 176 18.59 -3.28 12.54
N SER A 177 19.51 -4.09 13.08
CA SER A 177 20.10 -5.23 12.37
C SER A 177 19.04 -6.11 11.69
N ARG A 178 19.30 -6.49 10.44
CA ARG A 178 18.42 -7.35 9.64
C ARG A 178 18.07 -8.65 10.34
N ASP A 179 19.00 -9.21 11.10
CA ASP A 179 18.83 -10.50 11.77
C ASP A 179 17.83 -10.42 12.93
N THR A 180 17.60 -9.23 13.48
CA THR A 180 16.67 -9.03 14.60
C THR A 180 15.31 -8.52 14.16
N ILE A 181 15.18 -7.92 12.98
CA ILE A 181 13.90 -7.36 12.45
C ILE A 181 12.76 -8.36 12.56
N GLY A 182 12.95 -9.61 12.10
CA GLY A 182 11.89 -10.62 12.12
C GLY A 182 11.35 -10.89 13.53
N LYS A 183 12.25 -11.00 14.53
CA LYS A 183 11.87 -11.20 15.94
C LYS A 183 11.13 -9.98 16.49
N LYS A 184 11.57 -8.78 16.14
CA LYS A 184 10.97 -7.51 16.60
C LYS A 184 9.59 -7.27 15.98
N LEU A 185 9.39 -7.61 14.71
CA LEU A 185 8.06 -7.58 14.08
C LEU A 185 7.10 -8.58 14.73
N GLN A 186 7.59 -9.76 15.11
CA GLN A 186 6.78 -10.73 15.84
C GLN A 186 6.36 -10.17 17.20
N LEU A 187 7.29 -9.59 17.98
CA LEU A 187 6.97 -8.95 19.26
C LEU A 187 5.92 -7.83 19.12
N LEU A 188 6.09 -6.94 18.13
CA LEU A 188 5.12 -5.87 17.85
C LEU A 188 3.73 -6.41 17.48
N LYS A 189 3.67 -7.60 16.86
CA LYS A 189 2.41 -8.29 16.56
C LYS A 189 1.80 -8.89 17.82
N ASP A 190 2.61 -9.54 18.65
CA ASP A 190 2.16 -10.21 19.86
C ASP A 190 1.56 -9.21 20.87
N ILE A 191 2.12 -8.01 20.96
CA ILE A 191 1.57 -6.90 21.78
C ILE A 191 0.42 -6.14 21.10
N GLY A 192 0.02 -6.52 19.88
CA GLY A 192 -1.13 -5.96 19.19
C GLY A 192 -0.93 -4.58 18.56
N LEU A 193 0.31 -4.13 18.33
CA LEU A 193 0.56 -2.86 17.63
C LEU A 193 0.53 -2.99 16.11
N ILE A 194 0.79 -4.19 15.58
CA ILE A 194 0.77 -4.47 14.14
C ILE A 194 0.14 -5.83 13.83
N LYS A 195 -0.33 -6.02 12.60
CA LYS A 195 -0.45 -7.34 11.97
C LYS A 195 0.83 -7.61 11.21
N TYR A 196 1.37 -8.82 11.34
CA TYR A 196 2.60 -9.24 10.67
C TYR A 196 2.45 -10.64 10.07
N ILE A 197 2.76 -10.74 8.79
CA ILE A 197 2.93 -12.00 8.07
C ILE A 197 4.41 -12.09 7.64
N PRO A 198 5.14 -13.10 8.14
CA PRO A 198 6.55 -13.24 7.84
C PRO A 198 6.77 -13.47 6.35
N GLY A 199 7.75 -12.76 5.83
CA GLY A 199 8.12 -12.83 4.43
C GLY A 199 8.72 -14.16 4.00
N LYS A 200 8.34 -14.64 2.82
CA LYS A 200 9.08 -15.70 2.12
C LYS A 200 10.24 -15.09 1.33
N ARG A 201 11.31 -15.86 1.13
CA ARG A 201 12.42 -15.46 0.23
C ARG A 201 11.86 -15.37 -1.19
N ARG A 202 12.15 -14.29 -1.91
CA ARG A 202 11.61 -14.03 -3.25
C ARG A 202 12.11 -15.05 -4.30
N VAL A 203 13.30 -15.61 -4.07
CA VAL A 203 13.95 -16.64 -4.92
C VAL A 203 14.76 -17.57 -4.00
N LYS A 204 14.87 -18.87 -4.33
CA LYS A 204 15.75 -19.81 -3.64
C LYS A 204 17.19 -19.28 -3.70
N GLY A 205 17.79 -18.98 -2.54
CA GLY A 205 19.12 -18.36 -2.44
C GLY A 205 19.15 -16.84 -2.28
N SER A 206 18.03 -16.13 -2.48
CA SER A 206 17.99 -14.67 -2.24
C SER A 206 18.04 -14.34 -0.75
N ARG A 207 18.92 -13.40 -0.39
CA ARG A 207 18.98 -12.81 0.96
C ARG A 207 17.84 -11.83 1.22
N VAL A 208 17.14 -11.37 0.19
CA VAL A 208 16.07 -10.38 0.29
C VAL A 208 14.79 -11.05 0.77
N LYS A 209 14.42 -10.77 2.02
CA LYS A 209 13.14 -11.13 2.61
C LYS A 209 12.20 -9.92 2.57
N ALA A 210 11.00 -10.12 2.04
CA ALA A 210 9.95 -9.11 2.03
C ALA A 210 8.77 -9.60 2.88
N SER A 211 8.43 -8.87 3.93
CA SER A 211 7.33 -9.22 4.82
C SER A 211 6.15 -8.29 4.62
N GLU A 212 4.99 -8.76 5.04
CA GLU A 212 3.79 -7.95 5.07
C GLU A 212 3.54 -7.48 6.50
N VAL A 213 3.41 -6.17 6.67
CA VAL A 213 3.26 -5.50 7.97
C VAL A 213 2.13 -4.50 7.87
N THR A 214 1.20 -4.47 8.82
CA THR A 214 0.09 -3.53 8.84
C THR A 214 0.00 -2.93 10.23
N ARG A 215 0.05 -1.59 10.40
CA ARG A 215 -0.18 -1.02 11.73
C ARG A 215 -1.64 -1.20 12.15
N ILE A 216 -1.87 -1.52 13.42
CA ILE A 216 -3.23 -1.59 13.97
C ILE A 216 -3.67 -0.16 14.31
N ILE A 217 -4.78 0.26 13.69
CA ILE A 217 -5.35 1.59 13.80
C ILE A 217 -6.85 1.46 14.09
N PRO A 218 -7.42 2.14 15.11
CA PRO A 218 -6.76 3.06 16.05
C PRO A 218 -5.68 2.36 16.90
N ILE A 219 -4.70 3.12 17.40
CA ILE A 219 -3.62 2.56 18.22
C ILE A 219 -4.26 2.02 19.50
N PRO A 220 -4.11 0.73 19.83
CA PRO A 220 -4.74 0.17 20.99
C PRO A 220 -4.10 0.71 22.28
N LYS A 221 -4.89 0.74 23.35
CA LYS A 221 -4.33 0.89 24.70
C LYS A 221 -3.58 -0.40 25.05
N PRO A 222 -2.46 -0.33 25.78
CA PRO A 222 -1.81 -1.50 26.31
C PRO A 222 -2.81 -2.33 27.14
N SER A 223 -2.88 -3.64 26.92
CA SER A 223 -3.62 -4.52 27.82
C SER A 223 -2.86 -4.61 29.15
N ASN A 224 -3.55 -4.45 30.29
CA ASN A 224 -2.98 -4.49 31.64
C ASN A 224 -2.44 -5.88 32.06
N SER A 225 -2.19 -6.79 31.12
CA SER A 225 -1.76 -8.16 31.36
C SER A 225 -0.25 -8.38 31.28
N GLN A 226 0.56 -7.31 31.32
CA GLN A 226 2.02 -7.38 31.41
C GLN A 226 2.56 -6.49 32.55
N ASP A 227 1.95 -6.61 33.73
CA ASP A 227 2.71 -6.46 34.98
C ASP A 227 3.37 -7.82 35.25
N THR A 228 4.45 -8.12 34.54
CA THR A 228 5.27 -9.28 34.85
C THR A 228 6.71 -8.93 34.56
N GLU A 229 7.38 -8.59 35.66
CA GLU A 229 8.81 -8.77 35.90
C GLU A 229 9.74 -8.26 34.80
N GLN A 230 10.15 -7.00 34.92
CA GLN A 230 11.49 -6.62 34.46
C GLN A 230 12.50 -6.95 35.58
N PRO A 231 13.61 -7.66 35.27
CA PRO A 231 14.71 -7.87 36.20
C PRO A 231 15.50 -6.59 36.47
#